data_AF-A0A2M9P3W5-F1
#
_entry.id   AF-A0A2M9P3W5-F1
#
_cell.length_a   1.000
_cell.length_b   1.000
_cell.length_c   1.000
_cell.angle_alpha   90.00
_cell.angle_beta   90.00
_cell.angle_gamma   90.00
#
_symmetry.space_group_name_H-M   'P 1'
#
loop_
_entity.id
_entity.type
_entity.pdbx_description
1 polymer ?
#
loop_
_entity_poly.entity_id
_entity_poly.type
_entity_poly.pdbx_seq_one_letter_code
_entity_poly.pdbx_strand_id
1 'polypeptide(L)' 'MPRRREVPKRDILPDPKFGSQDLTKFMNVVMIDGKKSVAERIIYGALEQIEKKTGKN' A
#
# COMPACT_ATOMS: atom_id res chain seq x y z
N MET A 1 -11.79 -20.46 5.25
CA MET A 1 -11.67 -21.03 3.89
C MET A 1 -12.98 -21.71 3.52
N PRO A 2 -13.64 -21.29 2.44
CA PRO A 2 -14.92 -21.88 2.07
C PRO A 2 -14.78 -22.88 0.92
N ARG A 3 -15.58 -23.95 0.97
CA ARG A 3 -15.82 -24.85 -0.18
C ARG A 3 -17.09 -24.52 -0.98
N ARG A 4 -17.96 -23.62 -0.49
CA ARG A 4 -19.28 -23.32 -1.11
C ARG A 4 -19.77 -21.87 -1.02
N ARG A 5 -19.08 -20.97 -0.29
CA ARG A 5 -19.49 -19.56 -0.08
C ARG A 5 -18.39 -18.62 -0.58
N GLU A 6 -18.79 -17.46 -1.10
CA GLU A 6 -17.85 -16.38 -1.39
C GLU A 6 -17.28 -15.81 -0.09
N VAL A 7 -15.97 -15.54 -0.07
CA VAL A 7 -15.32 -14.85 1.05
C VAL A 7 -15.58 -13.36 0.89
N PRO A 8 -16.13 -12.67 1.90
CA PRO A 8 -16.26 -11.23 1.83
C PRO A 8 -14.87 -10.58 1.70
N LYS A 9 -14.76 -9.60 0.82
CA LYS A 9 -13.53 -8.80 0.71
C LYS A 9 -13.36 -8.03 2.01
N ARG A 10 -12.12 -7.99 2.51
CA ARG A 10 -11.78 -7.21 3.70
C ARG A 10 -11.67 -5.75 3.29
N ASP A 11 -12.33 -4.88 4.05
CA ASP A 11 -12.18 -3.44 3.88
C ASP A 11 -10.82 -3.00 4.39
N ILE A 12 -10.19 -2.09 3.65
CA ILE A 12 -8.85 -1.59 3.91
C ILE A 12 -8.97 -0.09 4.14
N LEU A 13 -8.34 0.39 5.20
CA LEU A 13 -8.28 1.82 5.47
C LEU A 13 -7.43 2.52 4.39
N PRO A 14 -7.76 3.76 4.01
CA PRO A 14 -6.96 4.54 3.09
C PRO A 14 -5.60 4.93 3.69
N ASP A 15 -4.66 5.27 2.81
CA ASP A 15 -3.29 5.62 3.21
C ASP A 15 -3.30 6.92 4.03
N PRO A 16 -2.57 7.00 5.16
CA PRO A 16 -2.61 8.18 6.03
C PRO A 16 -2.01 9.44 5.40
N LYS A 17 -1.14 9.31 4.39
CA LYS A 17 -0.46 10.44 3.75
C LYS A 17 -1.18 10.92 2.49
N PHE A 18 -1.60 9.99 1.64
CA PHE A 18 -2.20 10.29 0.34
C PHE A 18 -3.71 10.00 0.26
N GLY A 19 -4.31 9.41 1.30
CA GLY A 19 -5.74 9.07 1.32
C GLY A 19 -6.15 7.99 0.32
N SER A 20 -5.20 7.39 -0.41
CA SER A 20 -5.47 6.41 -1.46
C SER A 20 -5.56 4.99 -0.89
N GLN A 21 -6.64 4.29 -1.22
CA GLN A 21 -6.79 2.86 -0.89
C GLN A 21 -5.84 1.98 -1.72
N ASP A 22 -5.48 2.40 -2.93
CA ASP A 22 -4.63 1.60 -3.80
C ASP A 22 -3.17 1.63 -3.35
N LEU A 23 -2.70 2.77 -2.82
CA LEU A 23 -1.40 2.85 -2.14
C LEU A 23 -1.35 1.93 -0.92
N THR A 24 -2.42 1.86 -0.13
CA THR A 24 -2.46 0.98 1.05
C THR A 24 -2.46 -0.50 0.65
N LYS A 25 -3.19 -0.87 -0.40
CA LYS A 25 -3.13 -2.24 -0.97
C LYS A 25 -1.71 -2.57 -1.43
N PHE A 26 -1.07 -1.66 -2.15
CA PHE A 26 0.30 -1.85 -2.64
C PHE A 26 1.29 -2.02 -1.48
N MET A 27 1.14 -1.22 -0.43
CA MET A 27 1.94 -1.33 0.80
C MET A 27 1.77 -2.67 1.50
N ASN A 28 0.54 -3.17 1.59
CA ASN A 28 0.28 -4.49 2.18
C ASN A 28 0.90 -5.64 1.37
N VAL A 29 1.05 -5.48 0.05
CA VAL A 29 1.71 -6.47 -0.81
C VAL A 29 3.23 -6.44 -0.67
N VAL A 30 3.82 -5.24 -0.54
CA VAL A 30 5.27 -5.05 -0.36
C VAL A 30 5.74 -5.44 1.04
N MET A 31 4.85 -5.39 2.03
CA MET A 31 5.17 -5.63 3.42
C MET A 31 5.58 -7.09 3.69
N ILE A 32 6.77 -7.27 4.26
CA ILE A 32 7.31 -8.57 4.69
C ILE A 32 7.27 -8.64 6.23
N ASP A 33 6.89 -9.79 6.78
CA ASP A 33 6.77 -10.05 8.23
C ASP A 33 5.83 -9.09 8.99
N GLY A 34 4.89 -8.42 8.31
CA GLY A 34 4.02 -7.43 8.95
C GLY A 34 4.73 -6.12 9.34
N LYS A 35 5.94 -5.87 8.82
CA LYS A 35 6.72 -4.66 9.12
C LYS A 35 6.19 -3.43 8.36
N LYS A 36 5.07 -2.86 8.82
CA LYS A 36 4.39 -1.75 8.15
C LYS A 36 5.25 -0.49 8.02
N SER A 37 5.93 -0.08 9.10
CA SER A 37 6.79 1.10 9.09
C SER A 37 7.94 1.00 8.07
N VAL A 38 8.47 -0.20 7.86
CA VAL A 38 9.53 -0.44 6.86
C VAL A 38 8.96 -0.34 5.44
N ALA A 39 7.79 -0.93 5.19
CA ALA A 39 7.10 -0.84 3.90
C ALA A 39 6.71 0.61 3.56
N GLU A 40 6.20 1.37 4.54
CA GLU A 40 5.89 2.81 4.41
C GLU A 40 7.13 3.59 3.97
N ARG A 41 8.26 3.39 4.66
CA ARG A 41 9.51 4.09 4.34
C ARG A 41 10.01 3.78 2.92
N ILE A 42 9.93 2.52 2.49
CA ILE A 42 10.34 2.11 1.15
C ILE A 42 9.46 2.77 0.08
N ILE A 43 8.13 2.70 0.24
CA ILE A 43 7.20 3.24 -0.77
C ILE A 43 7.27 4.75 -0.84
N TYR A 44 7.23 5.46 0.28
CA TYR A 44 7.31 6.92 0.27
C TYR A 44 8.66 7.40 -0.26
N GLY A 45 9.76 6.70 0.07
CA GLY A 45 11.08 6.99 -0.49
C GLY A 45 11.14 6.75 -2.00
N ALA A 46 10.47 5.72 -2.52
CA ALA A 46 10.39 5.44 -3.95
C ALA A 46 9.55 6.52 -4.68
N LEU A 47 8.41 6.93 -4.10
CA LEU A 47 7.59 8.00 -4.66
C LEU A 47 8.34 9.32 -4.74
N GLU A 48 9.08 9.70 -3.70
CA GLU A 48 9.92 10.91 -3.71
C GLU A 48 11.00 10.85 -4.80
N GLN A 49 11.59 9.67 -5.03
CA GLN A 49 12.56 9.51 -6.13
C GLN A 49 11.91 9.63 -7.51
N ILE A 50 10.70 9.13 -7.69
CA ILE A 50 9.94 9.23 -8.95
C ILE A 50 9.56 10.68 -9.22
N GLU A 51 9.11 11.39 -8.19
CA GLU A 51 8.76 12.82 -8.25
C GLU A 51 9.98 13.64 -8.70
N LYS A 52 11.15 13.40 -8.08
CA LYS A 52 12.42 14.06 -8.47
C LYS A 52 12.84 13.77 -9.91
N LYS A 53 12.59 12.57 -10.42
CA LYS A 53 12.98 12.18 -11.79
C LYS A 53 12.00 12.65 -12.86
N THR A 54 10.71 12.70 -12.54
CA THR A 54 9.65 12.94 -13.52
C THR A 54 9.23 14.40 -13.57
N GLY A 55 9.48 15.18 -12.49
CA GLY A 55 9.13 16.60 -12.41
C GLY A 55 7.64 16.89 -12.54
N LYS A 56 6.80 15.86 -12.40
CA LYS A 56 5.34 15.93 -12.47
C LYS A 56 4.77 15.21 -11.26
N ASN A 57 3.86 15.91 -10.58
CA ASN A 57 3.08 15.43 -9.45
C ASN A 57 1.86 14.64 -9.92
#